data_AF-C5RCW1-F1
#
_entry.id   AF-C5RCW1-F1
#
_cell.length_a   1.000
_cell.length_b   1.000
_cell.length_c   1.000
_cell.angle_alpha   90.00
_cell.angle_beta   90.00
_cell.angle_gamma   90.00
#
_symmetry.space_group_name_H-M   'P 1'
#
loop_
_entity.id
_entity.type
_entity.pdbx_description
1 polymer ?
#
loop_
_entity_poly.entity_id
_entity_poly.type
_entity_poly.pdbx_seq_one_letter_code
_entity_poly.pdbx_strand_id
1 'polypeptide(L)'
;MGILSDKLKGQRALVCLWCLFGLTASLLIYFFSTNQTLITIDLFFMGTLIYAPATLIGLMINEAVPKFAVGVSTGFIGFFQYVLGEVGATALIGILVDKFG
;
A
#
# COMPACT_ATOMS: atom_id res chain seq x y z
N MET A 1 1.21 18.08 -8.08
CA MET A 1 0.17 17.04 -8.21
C MET A 1 -0.43 16.90 -9.62
N GLY A 2 -0.11 17.77 -10.60
CA GLY A 2 -0.57 17.62 -12.01
C GLY A 2 0.44 16.94 -12.95
N ILE A 3 1.75 17.02 -12.68
CA ILE A 3 2.80 16.57 -13.61
C ILE A 3 3.01 15.05 -13.58
N LEU A 4 2.82 14.42 -12.42
CA LEU A 4 2.81 12.96 -12.31
C LEU A 4 1.59 12.37 -13.06
N SER A 5 0.44 13.05 -13.03
CA SER A 5 -0.78 12.57 -13.69
C SER A 5 -0.68 12.53 -15.22
N ASP A 6 0.17 13.36 -15.84
CA ASP A 6 0.28 13.43 -17.31
C ASP A 6 1.35 12.50 -17.91
N LYS A 7 2.35 12.09 -17.11
CA LYS A 7 3.27 10.98 -17.49
C LYS A 7 2.68 9.59 -17.24
N LEU A 8 1.53 9.49 -16.56
CA LEU A 8 0.91 8.23 -16.11
C LEU A 8 -0.14 7.62 -17.06
N LYS A 9 -0.13 8.03 -18.34
CA LYS A 9 -1.14 7.62 -19.34
C LYS A 9 -1.00 6.19 -19.91
N GLY A 10 -0.09 5.35 -19.41
CA GLY A 10 0.20 4.05 -20.03
C GLY A 10 -0.06 2.82 -19.18
N GLN A 11 0.47 2.76 -17.96
CA GLN A 11 0.49 1.53 -17.16
C GLN A 11 0.47 1.83 -15.66
N ARG A 12 -0.70 2.24 -15.14
CA ARG A 12 -0.91 2.48 -13.70
C ARG A 12 -0.53 1.28 -12.83
N ALA A 13 -0.73 0.07 -13.38
CA ALA A 13 -0.30 -1.19 -12.77
C ALA A 13 1.24 -1.28 -12.61
N LEU A 14 2.01 -0.78 -13.58
CA LEU A 14 3.48 -0.83 -13.51
C LEU A 14 4.01 0.09 -12.40
N VAL A 15 3.39 1.26 -12.21
CA VAL A 15 3.76 2.19 -11.14
C VAL A 15 3.44 1.61 -9.75
N CYS A 16 2.28 0.96 -9.59
CA CYS A 16 1.98 0.22 -8.35
C CYS A 16 3.04 -0.85 -8.07
N LEU A 17 3.47 -1.58 -9.10
CA LEU A 17 4.46 -2.64 -8.97
C LEU A 17 5.83 -2.10 -8.52
N TRP A 18 6.31 -1.01 -9.14
CA TRP A 18 7.53 -0.32 -8.69
C TRP A 18 7.44 0.17 -7.26
N CYS A 19 6.27 0.68 -6.84
CA CYS A 19 6.07 1.15 -5.48
C CYS A 19 6.05 0.00 -4.45
N LEU A 20 5.48 -1.14 -4.83
CA LEU A 20 5.52 -2.36 -4.02
C LEU A 20 6.96 -2.87 -3.81
N PHE A 21 7.78 -2.83 -4.87
CA PHE A 21 9.21 -3.15 -4.76
C PHE A 21 9.95 -2.18 -3.84
N GLY A 22 9.69 -0.88 -3.98
CA GLY A 22 10.25 0.13 -3.08
C GLY A 22 9.83 -0.08 -1.62
N LEU A 23 8.57 -0.43 -1.38
CA LEU A 23 8.04 -0.72 -0.06
C LEU A 23 8.75 -1.92 0.57
N THR A 24 8.91 -3.00 -0.20
CA THR A 24 9.61 -4.20 0.23
C THR A 24 11.06 -3.90 0.59
N ALA A 25 11.74 -3.07 -0.21
CA ALA A 25 13.11 -2.64 0.08
C ALA A 25 13.21 -1.80 1.36
N SER A 26 12.29 -0.85 1.57
CA SER A 26 12.20 -0.07 2.82
C SER A 26 12.02 -0.98 4.03
N LEU A 27 11.14 -1.98 3.92
CA LEU A 27 10.88 -2.93 5.00
C LEU A 27 12.11 -3.78 5.36
N LEU A 28 12.93 -4.16 4.37
CA LEU A 28 14.21 -4.82 4.61
C LEU A 28 15.20 -3.90 5.33
N ILE A 29 15.32 -2.64 4.91
CA ILE A 29 16.20 -1.65 5.54
C ILE A 29 15.79 -1.43 7.00
N TYR A 30 14.48 -1.36 7.27
CA TYR A 30 13.94 -1.29 8.62
C TYR A 30 14.37 -2.49 9.49
N PHE A 31 14.29 -3.72 8.97
CA PHE A 31 14.66 -4.93 9.71
C PHE A 31 16.18 -5.05 10.00
N PHE A 32 17.03 -4.63 9.06
CA PHE A 32 18.49 -4.74 9.23
C PHE A 32 19.13 -3.56 9.96
N SER A 33 18.41 -2.44 10.15
CA SER A 33 18.96 -1.23 10.75
C SER A 33 18.76 -1.17 12.26
N THR A 34 19.85 -0.98 13.01
CA THR A 34 19.83 -0.76 14.47
C THR A 34 20.02 0.72 14.84
N ASN A 35 20.17 1.62 13.85
CA ASN A 35 20.41 3.04 14.08
C ASN A 35 19.09 3.85 14.07
N GLN A 36 18.81 4.58 15.15
CA GLN A 36 17.58 5.35 15.33
C GLN A 36 17.35 6.42 14.23
N THR A 37 18.41 7.07 13.76
CA THR A 37 18.32 8.07 12.68
C THR A 37 17.90 7.44 11.35
N LEU A 38 18.43 6.26 11.03
CA LEU A 38 18.10 5.55 9.79
C LEU A 38 16.66 5.04 9.80
N ILE A 39 16.21 4.50 10.94
CA ILE A 39 14.82 4.05 11.11
C ILE A 39 13.84 5.21 10.92
N THR A 40 14.15 6.39 11.48
CA THR A 40 13.27 7.57 11.38
C THR A 40 13.14 8.06 9.94
N ILE A 41 14.26 8.10 9.21
CA ILE A 41 14.28 8.49 7.80
C ILE A 41 13.52 7.46 6.96
N ASP A 42 13.75 6.17 7.21
CA ASP A 42 13.05 5.09 6.52
C ASP A 42 11.54 5.15 6.74
N LEU A 43 11.07 5.40 7.97
CA LEU A 43 9.64 5.58 8.27
C LEU A 43 8.99 6.70 7.45
N PHE A 44 9.71 7.81 7.27
CA PHE A 44 9.22 8.94 6.47
C PHE A 44 9.05 8.55 4.99
N PHE A 45 10.02 7.84 4.43
CA PHE A 45 9.95 7.32 3.05
C PHE A 45 8.90 6.23 2.90
N MET A 46 8.82 5.30 3.86
CA MET A 46 7.84 4.22 3.84
C MET A 46 6.41 4.76 3.86
N GLY A 47 6.12 5.77 4.69
CA GLY A 47 4.80 6.40 4.74
C GLY A 47 4.40 7.07 3.43
N THR A 48 5.33 7.75 2.76
CA THR A 48 5.07 8.33 1.43
C THR A 48 4.92 7.28 0.34
N LEU A 49 5.68 6.17 0.42
CA LEU A 49 5.58 5.05 -0.51
C LEU A 49 4.29 4.24 -0.37
N ILE A 50 3.73 4.08 0.83
CA ILE A 50 2.45 3.34 1.02
C ILE A 50 1.27 4.10 0.41
N TYR A 51 1.29 5.43 0.44
CA TYR A 51 0.17 6.25 -0.05
C TYR A 51 0.03 6.23 -1.59
N ALA A 52 1.15 6.14 -2.32
CA ALA A 52 1.15 6.09 -3.77
C ALA A 52 0.36 4.90 -4.38
N PRO A 53 0.58 3.63 -3.99
CA PRO A 53 -0.19 2.51 -4.50
C PRO A 53 -1.64 2.53 -4.00
N ALA A 54 -1.89 2.97 -2.75
CA ALA A 54 -3.24 3.07 -2.19
C ALA A 54 -4.13 4.01 -3.04
N THR A 55 -3.59 5.17 -3.43
CA THR A 55 -4.31 6.12 -4.30
C THR A 55 -4.47 5.62 -5.73
N LEU A 56 -3.45 4.95 -6.29
CA LEU A 56 -3.50 4.37 -7.63
C LEU A 56 -4.56 3.27 -7.74
N ILE A 57 -4.67 2.39 -6.73
CA ILE A 57 -5.69 1.34 -6.69
C ILE A 57 -7.10 1.96 -6.75
N GLY A 58 -7.36 3.00 -5.96
CA GLY A 58 -8.64 3.74 -5.99
C GLY A 58 -8.98 4.27 -7.39
N LEU A 59 -8.00 4.80 -8.12
CA LEU A 59 -8.19 5.27 -9.50
C LEU A 59 -8.49 4.12 -10.48
N MET A 60 -7.82 2.96 -10.33
CA MET A 60 -8.05 1.79 -11.18
C MET A 60 -9.48 1.24 -11.05
N ILE A 61 -10.01 1.25 -9.84
CA ILE A 61 -11.38 0.78 -9.54
C ILE A 61 -12.41 1.69 -10.19
N ASN A 62 -12.21 3.00 -10.06
CA ASN A 62 -13.12 3.99 -10.62
C ASN A 62 -13.22 3.90 -12.15
N GLU A 63 -12.18 3.40 -12.82
CA GLU A 63 -12.19 3.16 -14.27
C GLU A 63 -12.73 1.79 -14.67
N ALA A 64 -12.61 0.79 -13.79
CA ALA A 64 -13.08 -0.58 -14.06
C ALA A 64 -14.60 -0.74 -13.88
N VAL A 65 -15.25 0.14 -13.13
CA VAL A 65 -16.64 -0.02 -12.68
C VAL A 65 -17.53 1.06 -13.31
N PRO A 66 -18.78 0.74 -13.73
CA PRO A 66 -19.70 1.73 -14.27
C PRO A 66 -20.05 2.80 -13.23
N LYS A 67 -20.25 4.05 -13.68
CA LYS A 67 -20.35 5.24 -12.80
C LYS A 67 -21.39 5.14 -11.68
N PHE A 68 -22.47 4.37 -11.88
CA PHE A 68 -23.51 4.17 -10.88
C PHE A 68 -23.10 3.20 -9.75
N ALA A 69 -22.14 2.30 -10.00
CA ALA A 69 -21.70 1.28 -9.05
C ALA A 69 -20.36 1.63 -8.37
N VAL A 70 -19.73 2.76 -8.73
CA VAL A 70 -18.43 3.18 -8.18
C VAL A 70 -18.46 3.24 -6.66
N GLY A 71 -19.52 3.80 -6.05
CA GLY A 71 -19.63 3.92 -4.60
C GLY A 71 -19.76 2.58 -3.86
N VAL A 72 -20.43 1.59 -4.46
CA VAL A 72 -20.56 0.25 -3.87
C VAL A 72 -19.25 -0.51 -4.02
N SER A 73 -18.57 -0.39 -5.17
CA SER A 73 -17.29 -1.04 -5.40
C SER A 73 -16.17 -0.49 -4.51
N THR A 74 -16.10 0.83 -4.32
CA THR A 74 -15.12 1.42 -3.38
C THR A 74 -15.41 1.01 -1.93
N GLY A 75 -16.67 0.97 -1.51
CA GLY A 75 -17.07 0.46 -0.20
C GLY A 75 -16.70 -1.01 0.01
N PHE A 76 -16.94 -1.85 -1.00
CA PHE A 76 -16.55 -3.27 -0.97
C PHE A 76 -15.05 -3.43 -0.83
N ILE A 77 -14.26 -2.64 -1.55
CA ILE A 77 -12.79 -2.72 -1.49
C ILE A 77 -12.27 -2.26 -0.14
N GLY A 78 -12.86 -1.21 0.45
CA GLY A 78 -12.57 -0.81 1.82
C GLY A 78 -12.86 -1.93 2.83
N PHE A 79 -13.97 -2.66 2.65
CA PHE A 79 -14.30 -3.81 3.49
C PHE A 79 -13.23 -4.90 3.39
N PHE A 80 -12.80 -5.28 2.18
CA PHE A 80 -11.74 -6.29 2.02
C PHE A 80 -10.39 -5.82 2.55
N GLN A 81 -10.04 -4.55 2.31
CA GLN A 81 -8.81 -3.96 2.83
C GLN A 81 -8.77 -3.98 4.36
N TYR A 82 -9.88 -3.66 5.02
CA TYR A 82 -9.93 -3.64 6.48
C TYR A 82 -10.01 -5.05 7.08
N VAL A 83 -10.95 -5.89 6.59
CA VAL A 83 -11.19 -7.22 7.18
C VAL A 83 -10.08 -8.20 6.83
N LEU A 84 -9.69 -8.32 5.56
CA LEU A 84 -8.62 -9.25 5.17
C LEU A 84 -7.23 -8.65 5.36
N GLY A 85 -7.07 -7.35 5.09
CA GLY A 85 -5.78 -6.69 5.20
C GLY A 85 -5.42 -6.43 6.67
N GLU A 86 -6.11 -5.50 7.32
CA GLU A 86 -5.74 -5.03 8.65
C GLU A 86 -6.02 -6.05 9.76
N VAL A 87 -7.27 -6.54 9.84
CA VAL A 87 -7.65 -7.54 10.87
C VAL A 87 -6.93 -8.86 10.63
N GLY A 88 -6.85 -9.31 9.37
CA GLY A 88 -6.12 -10.52 8.99
C GLY A 88 -4.62 -10.44 9.31
N ALA A 89 -3.95 -9.33 8.96
CA ALA A 89 -2.53 -9.14 9.26
C ALA A 89 -2.28 -9.11 10.78
N THR A 90 -3.12 -8.41 11.54
CA THR A 90 -2.98 -8.31 13.00
C THR A 90 -3.16 -9.68 13.66
N ALA A 91 -4.19 -10.43 13.25
CA ALA A 91 -4.41 -11.79 13.75
C ALA A 91 -3.24 -12.73 13.40
N LEU A 92 -2.73 -12.65 12.17
CA LEU A 92 -1.61 -13.47 11.71
C LEU A 92 -0.31 -13.15 12.45
N ILE A 93 0.01 -11.86 12.64
CA ILE A 93 1.14 -11.43 13.46
C ILE A 93 0.97 -11.92 14.90
N GLY A 94 -0.23 -11.80 15.48
CA GLY A 94 -0.52 -12.29 16.82
C GLY A 94 -0.28 -13.80 16.97
N ILE A 95 -0.75 -14.62 16.02
CA ILE A 95 -0.52 -16.07 16.03
C ILE A 95 0.96 -16.42 15.84
N LEU A 96 1.67 -15.69 14.96
CA LEU A 96 3.10 -15.90 14.74
C LEU A 96 3.92 -15.57 15.98
N VAL A 97 3.59 -14.47 16.67
CA VAL A 97 4.23 -14.08 17.93
C VAL A 97 3.94 -15.10 19.03
N ASP A 98 2.71 -15.62 19.15
CA ASP A 98 2.36 -16.62 20.17
C ASP A 98 3.07 -17.99 19.97
N LYS A 99 3.45 -18.31 18.72
CA LYS A 99 4.12 -19.59 18.39
C LYS A 99 5.64 -19.53 18.32
N PHE A 100 6.21 -18.41 17.86
CA PHE A 100 7.65 -18.27 17.59
C PHE A 100 8.33 -17.22 18.46
N GLY A 101 7.56 -16.46 19.25
CA GLY A 101 8.02 -15.47 20.23
C GLY A 101 7.91 -16.00 21.65
#